data_AF-A0A9E3WRW2-F1
#
_entry.id   AF-A0A9E3WRW2-F1
#
_cell.length_a   1.000
_cell.length_b   1.000
_cell.length_c   1.000
_cell.angle_alpha   90.00
_cell.angle_beta   90.00
_cell.angle_gamma   90.00
#
_symmetry.space_group_name_H-M   'P 1'
#
loop_
_entity.id
_entity.type
_entity.pdbx_description
1 polymer ?
#
loop_
_entity_poly.entity_id
_entity_poly.type
_entity_poly.pdbx_seq_one_letter_code
_entity_poly.pdbx_strand_id
1 'polypeptide(L)'
;MSSAGGNTEPRFSAARVAWRRLRRRVQHLLRRSWERPVVRASATVVLLAVLSGVALHVIERKDSAQFPDWPYNTLDGSFWQVGVLLFSGYDAEPPETTLGRALSFLCLFLGIALVLMLTADLSSQLVATALAGRGRKTVAVRGHVLLCGWHHTAESLVQQLVSRERHPRREIVVVDGHTQELSVFDPDVHLVAGDPTDHQTLERANAALAHTAIIPIDWKLSEDVQDSRTTLAALAVRSLNPEIYTCVEVLRPQNKRHIQRTGVDEAVCLGELSVRLLTAATVAHGLSRLVAEILTFNHGSEIYRVALPAELAGRSFRWLLAQLNQRSGAILLSVERQGEIFTNPLGEFLLQAGDRLFVLSPLCPENLAELADHG
;
A
#
# COMPACT_ATOMS: atom_id res chain seq x y z
N MET A 1 69.69 10.66 42.26
CA MET A 1 68.87 10.70 43.49
C MET A 1 67.70 11.65 43.26
N SER A 2 66.47 11.15 43.47
CA SER A 2 65.21 11.91 43.63
C SER A 2 64.73 12.73 42.42
N SER A 3 63.45 12.80 42.03
CA SER A 3 62.20 12.54 42.74
C SER A 3 61.09 12.18 41.75
N ALA A 4 60.38 11.08 42.00
CA ALA A 4 59.11 10.76 41.37
C ALA A 4 57.98 11.45 42.15
N GLY A 5 57.28 12.39 41.51
CA GLY A 5 56.04 12.97 42.03
C GLY A 5 54.85 12.16 41.56
N GLY A 6 54.32 11.31 42.43
CA GLY A 6 53.04 10.62 42.21
C GLY A 6 51.88 11.57 42.48
N ASN A 7 51.02 11.75 41.48
CA ASN A 7 49.73 12.42 41.63
C ASN A 7 48.63 11.37 41.48
N THR A 8 47.97 11.04 42.59
CA THR A 8 46.80 10.17 42.66
C THR A 8 45.54 11.02 42.55
N GLU A 9 44.75 10.84 41.49
CA GLU A 9 43.35 11.29 41.42
C GLU A 9 42.41 10.15 40.98
N PRO A 10 41.11 10.17 41.37
CA PRO A 10 40.42 8.96 41.79
C PRO A 10 39.43 8.38 40.75
N ARG A 11 39.30 7.04 40.72
CA ARG A 11 38.47 6.20 39.83
C ARG A 11 36.93 6.31 40.02
N PHE A 12 36.37 7.46 40.45
CA PHE A 12 34.94 7.63 40.78
C PHE A 12 34.06 8.27 39.68
N SER A 13 34.54 8.38 38.43
CA SER A 13 33.82 9.08 37.35
C SER A 13 32.99 8.18 36.42
N ALA A 14 33.41 6.93 36.19
CA ALA A 14 32.78 6.05 35.19
C ALA A 14 31.35 5.59 35.59
N ALA A 15 31.13 5.26 36.86
CA ALA A 15 29.83 4.78 37.35
C ALA A 15 28.74 5.87 37.26
N ARG A 16 29.08 7.13 37.56
CA ARG A 16 28.13 8.27 37.47
C ARG A 16 27.73 8.60 36.04
N VAL A 17 28.63 8.43 35.07
CA VAL A 17 28.35 8.65 33.65
C VAL A 17 27.48 7.52 33.09
N ALA A 18 27.75 6.26 33.45
CA ALA A 18 26.92 5.12 33.09
C ALA A 18 25.49 5.25 33.65
N TRP A 19 25.35 5.66 34.91
CA TRP A 19 24.04 5.86 35.55
C TRP A 19 23.24 7.00 34.91
N ARG A 20 23.90 8.09 34.50
CA ARG A 20 23.24 9.20 33.77
C ARG A 20 22.79 8.79 32.36
N ARG A 21 23.56 7.98 31.63
CA ARG A 21 23.16 7.45 30.31
C ARG A 21 22.03 6.44 30.42
N LEU A 22 22.07 5.56 31.42
CA LEU A 22 21.02 4.60 31.72
C LEU A 22 19.72 5.32 32.12
N ARG A 23 19.80 6.31 33.02
CA ARG A 23 18.65 7.14 33.43
C ARG A 23 18.01 7.85 32.24
N ARG A 24 18.80 8.43 31.33
CA ARG A 24 18.26 9.08 30.12
C ARG A 24 17.58 8.08 29.18
N ARG A 25 18.19 6.91 28.93
CA ARG A 25 17.56 5.86 28.10
C ARG A 25 16.26 5.35 28.71
N VAL A 26 16.26 5.11 30.03
CA VAL A 26 15.07 4.69 30.78
C VAL A 26 14.00 5.78 30.74
N GLN A 27 14.35 7.05 30.92
CA GLN A 27 13.41 8.18 30.83
C GLN A 27 12.84 8.36 29.41
N HIS A 28 13.63 8.15 28.36
CA HIS A 28 13.15 8.20 26.98
C HIS A 28 12.21 7.03 26.65
N LEU A 29 12.53 5.82 27.12
CA LEU A 29 11.67 4.65 26.98
C LEU A 29 10.36 4.81 27.77
N LEU A 30 10.42 5.29 29.02
CA LEU A 30 9.24 5.60 29.83
C LEU A 30 8.35 6.65 29.18
N ARG A 31 8.92 7.74 28.64
CA ARG A 31 8.14 8.77 27.93
C ARG A 31 7.45 8.21 26.70
N ARG A 32 8.16 7.42 25.88
CA ARG A 32 7.62 6.79 24.67
C ARG A 32 6.56 5.74 25.00
N SER A 33 6.70 5.02 26.11
CA SER A 33 5.68 4.07 26.59
C SER A 33 4.47 4.81 27.15
N TRP A 34 4.63 5.95 27.81
CA TRP A 34 3.55 6.77 28.35
C TRP A 34 2.67 7.42 27.25
N GLU A 35 3.16 7.50 26.01
CA GLU A 35 2.35 7.95 24.87
C GLU A 35 1.32 6.91 24.41
N ARG A 36 1.47 5.63 24.80
CA ARG A 36 0.50 4.59 24.45
C ARG A 36 -0.77 4.70 25.31
N PRO A 37 -1.97 4.72 24.70
CA PRO A 37 -3.23 4.85 25.45
C PRO A 37 -3.41 3.73 26.47
N VAL A 38 -2.99 2.51 26.14
CA VAL A 38 -3.03 1.31 26.99
C VAL A 38 -2.17 1.46 28.25
N VAL A 39 -0.99 2.07 28.13
CA VAL A 39 -0.09 2.28 29.28
C VAL A 39 -0.66 3.33 30.23
N ARG A 40 -1.24 4.41 29.69
CA ARG A 40 -1.92 5.44 30.48
C ARG A 40 -3.13 4.89 31.21
N ALA A 41 -3.98 4.14 30.51
CA ALA A 41 -5.16 3.51 31.10
C ALA A 41 -4.77 2.47 32.16
N SER A 42 -3.75 1.65 31.91
CA SER A 42 -3.22 0.72 32.92
C SER A 42 -2.68 1.44 34.16
N ALA A 43 -1.94 2.54 33.97
CA ALA A 43 -1.44 3.35 35.08
C ALA A 43 -2.56 4.01 35.89
N THR A 44 -3.63 4.48 35.23
CA THR A 44 -4.81 5.01 35.94
C THR A 44 -5.55 3.93 36.71
N VAL A 45 -5.65 2.72 36.16
CA VAL A 45 -6.28 1.57 36.85
C VAL A 45 -5.49 1.21 38.10
N VAL A 46 -4.16 1.11 37.99
CA VAL A 46 -3.27 0.83 39.12
C VAL A 46 -3.35 1.93 40.18
N LEU A 47 -3.36 3.21 39.77
CA LEU A 47 -3.50 4.33 40.70
C LEU A 47 -4.84 4.26 41.46
N LEU A 48 -5.94 4.02 40.75
CA LEU A 48 -7.27 3.88 41.36
C LEU A 48 -7.33 2.66 42.29
N ALA A 49 -6.72 1.54 41.92
CA ALA A 49 -6.62 0.36 42.79
C ALA A 49 -5.84 0.68 44.08
N VAL A 50 -4.73 1.41 43.98
CA VAL A 50 -3.96 1.83 45.17
C VAL A 50 -4.79 2.76 46.06
N LEU A 51 -5.48 3.73 45.47
CA LEU A 51 -6.38 4.63 46.21
C LEU A 51 -7.53 3.87 46.87
N SER A 52 -8.13 2.90 46.18
CA SER A 52 -9.18 2.04 46.72
C SER A 52 -8.68 1.19 47.88
N GLY A 53 -7.45 0.66 47.84
CA GLY A 53 -6.86 -0.11 48.94
C GLY A 53 -6.69 0.74 50.20
N VAL A 54 -6.21 1.98 50.06
CA VAL A 54 -6.12 2.93 51.18
C VAL A 54 -7.49 3.35 51.68
N ALA A 55 -8.44 3.60 50.78
CA ALA A 55 -9.81 3.99 51.15
C ALA A 55 -10.54 2.86 51.90
N LEU A 56 -10.44 1.61 51.43
CA LEU A 56 -11.01 0.45 52.10
C LEU A 56 -10.38 0.21 53.47
N HIS A 57 -9.06 0.40 53.60
CA HIS A 57 -8.39 0.33 54.90
C HIS A 57 -8.95 1.35 55.91
N VAL A 58 -9.26 2.58 55.47
CA VAL A 58 -9.78 3.63 56.35
C VAL A 58 -11.26 3.43 56.67
N ILE A 59 -12.07 3.05 55.66
CA ILE A 59 -13.53 2.95 55.77
C ILE A 59 -13.96 1.68 56.51
N GLU A 60 -13.29 0.56 56.26
CA GLU A 60 -13.64 -0.75 56.82
C GLU A 60 -12.82 -1.09 58.08
N ARG A 61 -12.12 -0.12 58.67
CA ARG A 61 -11.32 -0.37 59.87
C ARG A 61 -12.23 -0.73 61.04
N LYS A 62 -12.05 -1.92 61.60
CA LYS A 62 -12.76 -2.39 62.80
C LYS A 62 -11.82 -2.45 64.00
N ASP A 63 -12.40 -2.54 65.20
CA ASP A 63 -11.62 -2.74 66.41
C ASP A 63 -10.91 -4.11 66.35
N SER A 64 -9.57 -4.07 66.30
CA SER A 64 -8.73 -5.25 66.11
C SER A 64 -8.80 -6.21 67.30
N ALA A 65 -9.27 -5.76 68.47
CA ALA A 65 -9.50 -6.61 69.63
C ALA A 65 -10.73 -7.52 69.47
N GLN A 66 -11.73 -7.10 68.67
CA GLN A 66 -12.98 -7.84 68.48
C GLN A 66 -12.99 -8.64 67.16
N PHE A 67 -12.27 -8.19 66.14
CA PHE A 67 -12.18 -8.83 64.84
C PHE A 67 -10.73 -8.96 64.37
N PRO A 68 -9.95 -9.91 64.92
CA PRO A 68 -8.52 -10.07 64.60
C PRO A 68 -8.29 -10.52 63.15
N ASP A 69 -9.20 -11.30 62.56
CA ASP A 69 -9.07 -11.85 61.21
C ASP A 69 -9.61 -10.95 60.09
N TRP A 70 -10.04 -9.72 60.41
CA TRP A 70 -10.63 -8.81 59.42
C TRP A 70 -9.54 -8.27 58.46
N PRO A 71 -9.62 -8.56 57.15
CA PRO A 71 -8.52 -8.30 56.22
C PRO A 71 -8.21 -6.81 56.04
N TYR A 72 -9.20 -5.93 56.27
CA TYR A 72 -9.03 -4.48 56.10
C TYR A 72 -8.34 -3.80 57.30
N ASN A 73 -8.09 -4.51 58.41
CA ASN A 73 -7.38 -3.96 59.57
C ASN A 73 -5.90 -3.66 59.28
N THR A 74 -5.32 -4.28 58.25
CA THR A 74 -3.96 -4.00 57.78
C THR A 74 -3.99 -3.42 56.37
N LEU A 75 -3.00 -2.59 56.04
CA LEU A 75 -2.83 -2.04 54.69
C LEU A 75 -2.55 -3.16 53.68
N ASP A 76 -1.72 -4.13 54.06
CA ASP A 76 -1.37 -5.27 53.21
C ASP A 76 -2.60 -6.11 52.87
N GLY A 77 -3.42 -6.46 53.88
CA GLY A 77 -4.67 -7.18 53.66
C GLY A 77 -5.65 -6.38 52.78
N SER A 78 -5.74 -5.07 52.93
CA SER A 78 -6.59 -4.22 52.08
C SER A 78 -6.13 -4.22 50.61
N PHE A 79 -4.83 -4.17 50.36
CA PHE A 79 -4.29 -4.28 49.00
C PHE A 79 -4.46 -5.67 48.40
N TRP A 80 -4.33 -6.73 49.21
CA TRP A 80 -4.62 -8.10 48.80
C TRP A 80 -6.08 -8.25 48.33
N GLN A 81 -7.03 -7.71 49.10
CA GLN A 81 -8.46 -7.73 48.73
C GLN A 81 -8.72 -6.98 47.41
N VAL A 82 -8.13 -5.80 47.22
CA VAL A 82 -8.25 -5.07 45.94
C VAL A 82 -7.63 -5.83 44.78
N GLY A 83 -6.48 -6.49 44.98
CA GLY A 83 -5.84 -7.33 43.98
C GLY A 83 -6.75 -8.50 43.56
N VAL A 84 -7.34 -9.19 44.53
CA VAL A 84 -8.30 -10.28 44.27
C VAL A 84 -9.51 -9.75 43.51
N LEU A 85 -10.10 -8.62 43.92
CA LEU A 85 -11.24 -7.98 43.24
C LEU A 85 -10.93 -7.57 41.79
N LEU A 86 -9.70 -7.14 41.50
CA LEU A 86 -9.30 -6.66 40.17
C LEU A 86 -9.14 -7.79 39.15
N PHE A 87 -8.76 -9.00 39.59
CA PHE A 87 -8.42 -10.11 38.69
C PHE A 87 -9.40 -11.28 38.72
N SER A 88 -10.01 -11.59 39.87
CA SER A 88 -10.88 -12.76 40.03
C SER A 88 -12.21 -12.45 40.73
N GLY A 89 -12.17 -11.67 41.82
CA GLY A 89 -13.33 -11.32 42.65
C GLY A 89 -13.92 -12.46 43.49
N TYR A 90 -13.36 -13.68 43.43
CA TYR A 90 -13.97 -14.88 44.03
C TYR A 90 -13.71 -15.00 45.54
N ASP A 91 -12.48 -14.79 46.00
CA ASP A 91 -12.07 -14.94 47.40
C ASP A 91 -11.97 -13.60 48.14
N ALA A 92 -12.62 -12.56 47.61
CA ALA A 92 -12.58 -11.24 48.23
C ALA A 92 -13.63 -11.15 49.34
N GLU A 93 -13.19 -10.89 50.58
CA GLU A 93 -14.09 -10.71 51.71
C GLU A 93 -14.89 -9.41 51.50
N PRO A 94 -16.23 -9.48 51.39
CA PRO A 94 -17.02 -8.32 50.99
C PRO A 94 -17.04 -7.26 52.11
N PRO A 95 -16.75 -5.99 51.80
CA PRO A 95 -16.88 -4.91 52.77
C PRO A 95 -18.33 -4.77 53.28
N GLU A 96 -18.46 -4.36 54.54
CA GLU A 96 -19.78 -4.23 55.16
C GLU A 96 -20.39 -2.85 54.90
N THR A 97 -19.57 -1.81 54.75
CA THR A 97 -20.10 -0.47 54.52
C THR A 97 -20.65 -0.32 53.09
N THR A 98 -21.68 0.52 52.94
CA THR A 98 -22.25 0.84 51.63
C THR A 98 -21.23 1.48 50.69
N LEU A 99 -20.32 2.31 51.22
CA LEU A 99 -19.22 2.92 50.46
C LEU A 99 -18.15 1.91 50.05
N GLY A 100 -17.76 0.99 50.95
CA GLY A 100 -16.81 -0.08 50.64
C GLY A 100 -17.33 -1.03 49.56
N ARG A 101 -18.63 -1.35 49.59
CA ARG A 101 -19.29 -2.14 48.54
C ARG A 101 -19.27 -1.44 47.19
N ALA A 102 -19.59 -0.15 47.16
CA ALA A 102 -19.53 0.63 45.92
C ALA A 102 -18.10 0.69 45.34
N LEU A 103 -17.09 0.87 46.18
CA LEU A 103 -15.67 0.83 45.77
C LEU A 103 -15.26 -0.54 45.24
N SER A 104 -15.76 -1.62 45.81
CA SER A 104 -15.49 -2.99 45.36
C SER A 104 -16.09 -3.26 43.98
N PHE A 105 -17.34 -2.83 43.74
CA PHE A 105 -17.96 -2.90 42.41
C PHE A 105 -17.17 -2.10 41.37
N LEU A 106 -16.71 -0.89 41.74
CA LEU A 106 -15.88 -0.08 40.86
C LEU A 106 -14.55 -0.78 40.53
N CYS A 107 -13.88 -1.38 41.51
CA CYS A 107 -12.63 -2.12 41.30
C CYS A 107 -12.84 -3.33 40.38
N LEU A 108 -13.92 -4.07 40.56
CA LEU A 108 -14.26 -5.22 39.72
C LEU A 108 -14.50 -4.80 38.27
N PHE A 109 -15.28 -3.73 38.05
CA PHE A 109 -15.52 -3.20 36.70
C PHE A 109 -14.21 -2.71 36.04
N LEU A 110 -13.37 -2.04 36.81
CA LEU A 110 -12.07 -1.55 36.37
C LEU A 110 -11.11 -2.69 35.98
N GLY A 111 -11.17 -3.81 36.71
CA GLY A 111 -10.44 -5.03 36.43
C GLY A 111 -10.85 -5.68 35.10
N ILE A 112 -12.15 -5.85 34.89
CA ILE A 112 -12.71 -6.35 33.62
C ILE A 112 -12.30 -5.43 32.47
N ALA A 113 -12.44 -4.12 32.63
CA ALA A 113 -12.05 -3.13 31.61
C ALA A 113 -10.55 -3.20 31.28
N LEU A 114 -9.69 -3.38 32.29
CA LEU A 114 -8.25 -3.54 32.10
C LEU A 114 -7.94 -4.81 31.28
N VAL A 115 -8.51 -5.96 31.65
CA VAL A 115 -8.27 -7.23 30.95
C VAL A 115 -8.75 -7.16 29.50
N LEU A 116 -9.93 -6.59 29.24
CA LEU A 116 -10.45 -6.40 27.88
C LEU A 116 -9.53 -5.51 27.04
N MET A 117 -9.07 -4.38 27.59
CA MET A 117 -8.18 -3.46 26.89
C MET A 117 -6.81 -4.10 26.60
N LEU A 118 -6.22 -4.81 27.56
CA LEU A 118 -4.95 -5.52 27.38
C LEU A 118 -5.07 -6.61 26.31
N THR A 119 -6.17 -7.36 26.32
CA THR A 119 -6.43 -8.41 25.34
C THR A 119 -6.63 -7.83 23.93
N ALA A 120 -7.37 -6.73 23.81
CA ALA A 120 -7.57 -6.04 22.54
C ALA A 120 -6.25 -5.48 21.96
N ASP A 121 -5.41 -4.87 22.80
CA ASP A 121 -4.10 -4.37 22.38
C ASP A 121 -3.16 -5.50 21.95
N LEU A 122 -3.10 -6.58 22.71
CA LEU A 122 -2.28 -7.75 22.36
C LEU A 122 -2.73 -8.37 21.04
N SER A 123 -4.04 -8.53 20.84
CA SER A 123 -4.62 -9.02 19.58
C SER A 123 -4.26 -8.11 18.41
N SER A 124 -4.43 -6.78 18.58
CA SER A 124 -4.07 -5.80 17.56
C SER A 124 -2.59 -5.87 17.18
N GLN A 125 -1.68 -6.02 18.15
CA GLN A 125 -0.25 -6.16 17.90
C GLN A 125 0.10 -7.46 17.17
N LEU A 126 -0.55 -8.57 17.52
CA LEU A 126 -0.36 -9.86 16.83
C LEU A 126 -0.84 -9.80 15.38
N VAL A 127 -1.99 -9.17 15.13
CA VAL A 127 -2.48 -8.95 13.76
C VAL A 127 -1.54 -8.01 13.00
N ALA A 128 -1.11 -6.91 13.60
CA ALA A 128 -0.19 -5.96 12.98
C ALA A 128 1.15 -6.61 12.61
N THR A 129 1.68 -7.50 13.47
CA THR A 129 2.93 -8.22 13.21
C THR A 129 2.77 -9.32 12.15
N ALA A 130 1.66 -10.06 12.16
CA ALA A 130 1.33 -11.04 11.11
C ALA A 130 1.18 -10.36 9.73
N LEU A 131 0.56 -9.19 9.69
CA LEU A 131 0.42 -8.38 8.48
C LEU A 131 1.73 -7.71 8.06
N ALA A 132 2.55 -7.25 9.01
CA ALA A 132 3.86 -6.66 8.70
C ALA A 132 4.86 -7.66 8.08
N GLY A 133 4.61 -8.97 8.19
CA GLY A 133 5.35 -10.01 7.48
C GLY A 133 4.95 -10.16 5.99
N ARG A 134 3.73 -9.74 5.62
CA ARG A 134 3.25 -9.77 4.23
C ARG A 134 3.86 -8.58 3.47
N GLY A 135 4.56 -8.90 2.38
CA GLY A 135 5.18 -7.92 1.48
C GLY A 135 6.58 -7.44 1.83
N ARG A 136 7.20 -7.94 2.92
CA ARG A 136 8.64 -7.71 3.19
C ARG A 136 9.58 -8.66 2.46
N LYS A 137 9.03 -9.69 1.80
CA LYS A 137 9.83 -10.63 1.02
C LYS A 137 10.22 -10.00 -0.30
N THR A 138 11.46 -10.22 -0.72
CA THR A 138 11.90 -9.94 -2.07
C THR A 138 11.18 -10.86 -3.03
N VAL A 139 10.61 -10.29 -4.09
CA VAL A 139 9.92 -11.04 -5.14
C VAL A 139 10.95 -11.41 -6.21
N ALA A 140 11.06 -12.70 -6.53
CA ALA A 140 12.07 -13.22 -7.46
C ALA A 140 11.57 -13.37 -8.91
N VAL A 141 10.51 -12.66 -9.28
CA VAL A 141 9.81 -12.81 -10.55
C VAL A 141 10.42 -11.90 -11.63
N ARG A 142 10.49 -12.35 -12.88
CA ARG A 142 11.06 -11.60 -14.02
C ARG A 142 10.03 -11.41 -15.13
N GLY A 143 10.15 -10.33 -15.90
CA GLY A 143 9.21 -10.02 -16.99
C GLY A 143 7.78 -9.71 -16.51
N HIS A 144 7.61 -9.39 -15.23
CA HIS A 144 6.34 -9.09 -14.60
C HIS A 144 5.86 -7.66 -14.88
N VAL A 145 4.61 -7.37 -14.54
CA VAL A 145 4.06 -6.02 -14.50
C VAL A 145 4.25 -5.45 -13.10
N LEU A 146 4.95 -4.33 -12.97
CA LEU A 146 5.13 -3.60 -11.72
C LEU A 146 4.01 -2.56 -11.58
N LEU A 147 3.20 -2.64 -10.53
CA LEU A 147 2.16 -1.68 -10.23
C LEU A 147 2.57 -0.84 -9.01
N CYS A 148 2.79 0.46 -9.21
CA CYS A 148 3.27 1.37 -8.18
C CYS A 148 2.12 2.14 -7.52
N GLY A 149 1.57 1.58 -6.44
CA GLY A 149 0.47 2.14 -5.67
C GLY A 149 -0.80 1.30 -5.74
N TRP A 150 -1.53 1.24 -4.64
CA TRP A 150 -2.80 0.50 -4.54
C TRP A 150 -4.00 1.39 -4.23
N HIS A 151 -4.93 1.48 -5.18
CA HIS A 151 -6.16 2.27 -5.13
C HIS A 151 -7.30 1.57 -5.90
N HIS A 152 -8.52 2.12 -5.85
CA HIS A 152 -9.67 1.58 -6.58
C HIS A 152 -9.41 1.39 -8.09
N THR A 153 -8.69 2.32 -8.74
CA THR A 153 -8.26 2.17 -10.13
C THR A 153 -7.29 0.99 -10.30
N ALA A 154 -6.33 0.85 -9.37
CA ALA A 154 -5.34 -0.22 -9.39
C ALA A 154 -5.98 -1.61 -9.19
N GLU A 155 -7.03 -1.70 -8.36
CA GLU A 155 -7.80 -2.93 -8.18
C GLU A 155 -8.49 -3.37 -9.48
N SER A 156 -9.21 -2.46 -10.14
CA SER A 156 -9.81 -2.74 -11.46
C SER A 156 -8.77 -3.11 -12.51
N LEU A 157 -7.62 -2.42 -12.52
CA LEU A 157 -6.50 -2.76 -13.42
C LEU A 157 -6.00 -4.18 -13.18
N VAL A 158 -5.79 -4.58 -11.93
CA VAL A 158 -5.34 -5.94 -11.61
C VAL A 158 -6.40 -6.97 -12.01
N GLN A 159 -7.68 -6.73 -11.73
CA GLN A 159 -8.77 -7.63 -12.13
C GLN A 159 -8.81 -7.85 -13.65
N GLN A 160 -8.62 -6.78 -14.43
CA GLN A 160 -8.57 -6.87 -15.89
C GLN A 160 -7.31 -7.60 -16.37
N LEU A 161 -6.14 -7.30 -15.80
CA LEU A 161 -4.86 -7.87 -16.22
C LEU A 161 -4.67 -9.35 -15.85
N VAL A 162 -5.29 -9.82 -14.77
CA VAL A 162 -5.24 -11.21 -14.29
C VAL A 162 -6.20 -12.14 -15.06
N SER A 163 -7.20 -11.56 -15.74
CA SER A 163 -8.23 -12.32 -16.44
C SER A 163 -7.63 -13.33 -17.46
N ARG A 164 -8.25 -14.51 -17.54
CA ARG A 164 -7.64 -15.77 -17.99
C ARG A 164 -7.27 -15.84 -19.48
N GLU A 165 -7.65 -14.86 -20.29
CA GLU A 165 -7.51 -14.92 -21.75
C GLU A 165 -6.22 -14.25 -22.29
N ARG A 166 -5.38 -13.72 -21.39
CA ARG A 166 -4.12 -13.09 -21.80
C ARG A 166 -3.04 -14.12 -22.13
N HIS A 167 -2.62 -14.15 -23.39
CA HIS A 167 -1.34 -14.74 -23.82
C HIS A 167 -0.38 -13.62 -24.25
N PRO A 168 0.84 -13.52 -23.67
CA PRO A 168 1.38 -14.29 -22.54
C PRO A 168 0.89 -13.77 -21.18
N ARG A 169 0.59 -14.71 -20.25
CA ARG A 169 0.37 -14.41 -18.84
C ARG A 169 1.62 -13.82 -18.21
N ARG A 170 1.46 -12.74 -17.47
CA ARG A 170 2.53 -12.11 -16.68
C ARG A 170 2.04 -11.92 -15.27
N GLU A 171 2.87 -12.30 -14.33
CA GLU A 171 2.68 -12.02 -12.91
C GLU A 171 2.67 -10.49 -12.68
N ILE A 172 2.00 -10.06 -11.62
CA ILE A 172 1.87 -8.66 -11.24
C ILE A 172 2.51 -8.47 -9.87
N VAL A 173 3.37 -7.47 -9.73
CA VAL A 173 3.99 -7.09 -8.46
C VAL A 173 3.47 -5.71 -8.06
N VAL A 174 2.69 -5.67 -6.98
CA VAL A 174 2.11 -4.43 -6.45
C VAL A 174 3.01 -3.88 -5.35
N VAL A 175 3.45 -2.64 -5.49
CA VAL A 175 4.22 -1.90 -4.50
C VAL A 175 3.33 -0.85 -3.86
N ASP A 176 3.06 -0.97 -2.56
CA ASP A 176 2.27 0.03 -1.84
C ASP A 176 2.70 0.14 -0.36
N GLY A 177 2.57 1.34 0.22
CA GLY A 177 2.92 1.57 1.63
C GLY A 177 1.89 1.00 2.61
N HIS A 178 0.66 0.78 2.15
CA HIS A 178 -0.51 0.36 2.93
C HIS A 178 -1.02 -1.01 2.45
N THR A 179 -0.13 -1.99 2.34
CA THR A 179 -0.45 -3.37 1.90
C THR A 179 -1.49 -4.13 2.74
N GLN A 180 -1.92 -3.58 3.89
CA GLN A 180 -2.97 -4.18 4.72
C GLN A 180 -4.37 -4.11 4.07
N GLU A 181 -4.57 -3.23 3.09
CA GLU A 181 -5.84 -3.06 2.37
C GLU A 181 -5.99 -4.02 1.18
N LEU A 182 -4.96 -4.80 0.86
CA LEU A 182 -4.93 -5.70 -0.29
C LEU A 182 -5.60 -7.04 0.04
N SER A 183 -6.86 -7.18 -0.37
CA SER A 183 -7.65 -8.43 -0.32
C SER A 183 -7.54 -9.29 -1.58
N VAL A 184 -6.57 -9.02 -2.47
CA VAL A 184 -6.39 -9.78 -3.71
C VAL A 184 -5.77 -11.13 -3.40
N PHE A 185 -6.57 -12.19 -3.52
CA PHE A 185 -6.13 -13.58 -3.45
C PHE A 185 -6.01 -14.15 -4.86
N ASP A 186 -4.95 -13.76 -5.56
CA ASP A 186 -4.59 -14.38 -6.84
C ASP A 186 -3.14 -14.88 -6.79
N PRO A 187 -2.85 -16.12 -7.24
CA PRO A 187 -1.50 -16.66 -7.25
C PRO A 187 -0.53 -15.88 -8.14
N ASP A 188 -1.03 -15.18 -9.16
CA ASP A 188 -0.22 -14.41 -10.11
C ASP A 188 0.05 -12.97 -9.60
N VAL A 189 -0.42 -12.60 -8.39
CA VAL A 189 -0.27 -11.27 -7.80
C VAL A 189 0.60 -11.33 -6.53
N HIS A 190 1.74 -10.62 -6.57
CA HIS A 190 2.66 -10.48 -5.46
C HIS A 190 2.58 -9.08 -4.86
N LEU A 191 2.68 -9.00 -3.54
CA LEU A 191 2.60 -7.73 -2.81
C LEU A 191 3.96 -7.40 -2.22
N VAL A 192 4.38 -6.15 -2.34
CA VAL A 192 5.61 -5.60 -1.75
C VAL A 192 5.25 -4.35 -0.95
N ALA A 193 5.48 -4.40 0.35
CA ALA A 193 5.14 -3.32 1.26
C ALA A 193 6.24 -2.25 1.28
N GLY A 194 5.96 -1.05 0.79
CA GLY A 194 6.88 0.07 0.81
C GLY A 194 6.46 1.21 -0.13
N ASP A 195 7.20 2.31 -0.09
CA ASP A 195 6.94 3.46 -0.95
C ASP A 195 7.51 3.20 -2.36
N PRO A 196 6.74 3.37 -3.44
CA PRO A 196 7.23 3.19 -4.81
C PRO A 196 8.27 4.24 -5.25
N THR A 197 8.50 5.28 -4.44
CA THR A 197 9.60 6.25 -4.64
C THR A 197 10.92 5.81 -3.98
N ASP A 198 10.89 4.78 -3.11
CA ASP A 198 12.06 4.26 -2.43
C ASP A 198 12.77 3.18 -3.24
N HIS A 199 14.08 3.36 -3.42
CA HIS A 199 14.93 2.47 -4.20
C HIS A 199 14.96 1.04 -3.63
N GLN A 200 15.09 0.89 -2.30
CA GLN A 200 15.16 -0.44 -1.67
C GLN A 200 13.85 -1.21 -1.83
N THR A 201 12.72 -0.50 -1.81
CA THR A 201 11.41 -1.08 -2.07
C THR A 201 11.29 -1.58 -3.51
N LEU A 202 11.74 -0.79 -4.49
CA LEU A 202 11.73 -1.19 -5.91
C LEU A 202 12.69 -2.35 -6.21
N GLU A 203 13.85 -2.40 -5.55
CA GLU A 203 14.78 -3.54 -5.62
C GLU A 203 14.11 -4.82 -5.09
N ARG A 204 13.41 -4.73 -3.95
CA ARG A 204 12.64 -5.86 -3.41
C ARG A 204 11.51 -6.31 -4.33
N ALA A 205 10.91 -5.38 -5.06
CA ALA A 205 9.93 -5.67 -6.10
C ALA A 205 10.55 -6.19 -7.41
N ASN A 206 11.88 -6.26 -7.48
CA ASN A 206 12.64 -6.67 -8.66
C ASN A 206 12.30 -5.84 -9.92
N ALA A 207 12.08 -4.53 -9.73
CA ALA A 207 11.74 -3.61 -10.81
C ALA A 207 12.82 -3.55 -11.92
N ALA A 208 14.07 -3.92 -11.61
CA ALA A 208 15.18 -4.05 -12.56
C ALA A 208 14.89 -5.05 -13.71
N LEU A 209 14.05 -6.06 -13.46
CA LEU A 209 13.70 -7.11 -14.42
C LEU A 209 12.21 -7.11 -14.76
N ALA A 210 11.47 -6.07 -14.38
CA ALA A 210 10.08 -5.87 -14.77
C ALA A 210 10.00 -5.53 -16.26
N HIS A 211 8.93 -6.00 -16.93
CA HIS A 211 8.69 -5.67 -18.34
C HIS A 211 7.97 -4.33 -18.49
N THR A 212 6.98 -4.07 -17.63
CA THR A 212 6.13 -2.88 -17.70
C THR A 212 5.90 -2.34 -16.30
N ALA A 213 5.98 -1.03 -16.11
CA ALA A 213 5.55 -0.36 -14.91
C ALA A 213 4.29 0.47 -15.17
N ILE A 214 3.29 0.31 -14.31
CA ILE A 214 2.07 1.11 -14.27
C ILE A 214 2.13 1.95 -13.00
N ILE A 215 2.05 3.27 -13.15
CA ILE A 215 2.15 4.23 -12.04
C ILE A 215 0.87 5.07 -12.04
N PRO A 216 -0.21 4.57 -11.39
CA PRO A 216 -1.45 5.31 -11.25
C PRO A 216 -1.28 6.48 -10.28
N ILE A 217 -2.26 7.38 -10.27
CA ILE A 217 -2.34 8.47 -9.30
C ILE A 217 -2.77 7.94 -7.95
N ASP A 218 -2.12 8.45 -6.91
CA ASP A 218 -2.47 8.20 -5.52
C ASP A 218 -3.58 9.16 -5.07
N TRP A 219 -4.82 8.69 -5.15
CA TRP A 219 -6.01 9.47 -4.77
C TRP A 219 -6.11 9.79 -3.28
N LYS A 220 -5.27 9.19 -2.42
CA LYS A 220 -5.23 9.51 -0.98
C LYS A 220 -4.50 10.83 -0.70
N LEU A 221 -3.72 11.33 -1.67
CA LEU A 221 -2.95 12.56 -1.53
C LEU A 221 -3.72 13.80 -2.00
N SER A 222 -3.27 14.97 -1.55
CA SER A 222 -3.78 16.23 -2.07
C SER A 222 -3.46 16.38 -3.56
N GLU A 223 -4.41 16.93 -4.31
CA GLU A 223 -4.30 17.11 -5.77
C GLU A 223 -3.02 17.82 -6.21
N ASP A 224 -2.50 18.73 -5.38
CA ASP A 224 -1.28 19.47 -5.67
C ASP A 224 -0.02 18.60 -5.70
N VAL A 225 0.00 17.51 -4.92
CA VAL A 225 1.19 16.66 -4.74
C VAL A 225 1.09 15.36 -5.54
N GLN A 226 -0.12 14.95 -5.95
CA GLN A 226 -0.38 13.74 -6.73
C GLN A 226 0.56 13.57 -7.92
N ASP A 227 0.53 14.50 -8.89
CA ASP A 227 1.38 14.43 -10.08
C ASP A 227 2.89 14.46 -9.74
N SER A 228 3.26 15.17 -8.67
CA SER A 228 4.66 15.26 -8.22
C SER A 228 5.15 13.91 -7.68
N ARG A 229 4.32 13.21 -6.90
CA ARG A 229 4.66 11.86 -6.40
C ARG A 229 4.72 10.86 -7.54
N THR A 230 3.79 10.91 -8.49
CA THR A 230 3.82 10.05 -9.67
C THR A 230 5.09 10.29 -10.49
N THR A 231 5.50 11.56 -10.66
CA THR A 231 6.77 11.92 -11.32
C THR A 231 7.98 11.32 -10.60
N LEU A 232 8.03 11.41 -9.27
CA LEU A 232 9.11 10.84 -8.47
C LEU A 232 9.16 9.31 -8.57
N ALA A 233 8.01 8.63 -8.53
CA ALA A 233 7.94 7.19 -8.69
C ALA A 233 8.41 6.77 -10.10
N ALA A 234 8.02 7.50 -11.15
CA ALA A 234 8.48 7.25 -12.50
C ALA A 234 10.01 7.37 -12.63
N LEU A 235 10.60 8.41 -12.02
CA LEU A 235 12.05 8.57 -11.97
C LEU A 235 12.74 7.44 -11.20
N ALA A 236 12.19 7.03 -10.05
CA ALA A 236 12.74 5.95 -9.24
C ALA A 236 12.74 4.62 -10.01
N VAL A 237 11.63 4.26 -10.65
CA VAL A 237 11.51 3.07 -11.49
C VAL A 237 12.49 3.10 -12.66
N ARG A 238 12.54 4.20 -13.41
CA ARG A 238 13.46 4.34 -14.56
C ARG A 238 14.93 4.37 -14.16
N SER A 239 15.25 4.88 -12.97
CA SER A 239 16.63 4.85 -12.46
C SER A 239 17.13 3.42 -12.21
N LEU A 240 16.22 2.50 -11.86
CA LEU A 240 16.53 1.09 -11.64
C LEU A 240 16.50 0.28 -12.94
N ASN A 241 15.58 0.62 -13.85
CA ASN A 241 15.43 -0.03 -15.15
C ASN A 241 15.15 1.03 -16.24
N PRO A 242 16.17 1.52 -16.96
CA PRO A 242 15.99 2.55 -17.99
C PRO A 242 15.15 2.09 -19.20
N GLU A 243 15.10 0.78 -19.45
CA GLU A 243 14.45 0.14 -20.60
C GLU A 243 13.01 -0.33 -20.29
N ILE A 244 12.53 -0.14 -19.05
CA ILE A 244 11.18 -0.55 -18.66
C ILE A 244 10.12 0.26 -19.39
N TYR A 245 9.11 -0.41 -19.94
CA TYR A 245 7.97 0.29 -20.52
C TYR A 245 7.13 0.92 -19.42
N THR A 246 7.02 2.24 -19.41
CA THR A 246 6.38 3.00 -18.34
C THR A 246 5.06 3.62 -18.80
N CYS A 247 3.96 3.23 -18.15
CA CYS A 247 2.65 3.84 -18.30
C CYS A 247 2.32 4.62 -17.03
N VAL A 248 2.21 5.93 -17.14
CA VAL A 248 2.08 6.85 -16.01
C VAL A 248 0.80 7.66 -16.15
N GLU A 249 0.00 7.67 -15.11
CA GLU A 249 -1.24 8.46 -15.06
C GLU A 249 -0.96 9.89 -14.57
N VAL A 250 -1.56 10.88 -15.22
CA VAL A 250 -1.37 12.30 -14.92
C VAL A 250 -2.72 12.98 -14.78
N LEU A 251 -2.95 13.74 -13.72
CA LEU A 251 -4.23 14.40 -13.51
C LEU A 251 -4.29 15.68 -14.36
N ARG A 252 -3.28 16.54 -14.18
CA ARG A 252 -3.27 17.89 -14.74
C ARG A 252 -2.52 17.98 -16.06
N PRO A 253 -3.13 18.52 -17.14
CA PRO A 253 -2.46 18.68 -18.43
C PRO A 253 -1.15 19.49 -18.36
N GLN A 254 -1.08 20.45 -17.44
CA GLN A 254 0.11 21.28 -17.21
C GLN A 254 1.32 20.44 -16.77
N ASN A 255 1.08 19.36 -16.03
CA ASN A 255 2.13 18.49 -15.49
C ASN A 255 2.56 17.38 -16.46
N LYS A 256 1.76 17.11 -17.50
CA LYS A 256 2.07 16.10 -18.52
C LYS A 256 3.45 16.30 -19.14
N ARG A 257 3.82 17.54 -19.49
CA ARG A 257 5.14 17.85 -20.07
C ARG A 257 6.29 17.61 -19.10
N HIS A 258 6.07 17.81 -17.81
CA HIS A 258 7.09 17.54 -16.79
C HIS A 258 7.34 16.03 -16.66
N ILE A 259 6.27 15.24 -16.64
CA ILE A 259 6.36 13.79 -16.60
C ILE A 259 7.00 13.22 -17.86
N GLN A 260 6.62 13.69 -19.05
CA GLN A 260 7.25 13.25 -20.31
C GLN A 260 8.78 13.48 -20.34
N ARG A 261 9.27 14.55 -19.70
CA ARG A 261 10.71 14.84 -19.59
C ARG A 261 11.47 13.85 -18.71
N THR A 262 10.79 13.02 -17.92
CA THR A 262 11.42 11.91 -17.19
C THR A 262 11.78 10.73 -18.10
N GLY A 263 11.36 10.78 -19.37
CA GLY A 263 11.61 9.74 -20.36
C GLY A 263 10.55 8.64 -20.39
N VAL A 264 9.42 8.82 -19.69
CA VAL A 264 8.34 7.81 -19.70
C VAL A 264 7.78 7.59 -21.10
N ASP A 265 7.39 6.35 -21.37
CA ASP A 265 6.89 5.93 -22.69
C ASP A 265 5.46 6.42 -22.92
N GLU A 266 4.61 6.31 -21.89
CA GLU A 266 3.23 6.76 -21.93
C GLU A 266 2.87 7.63 -20.72
N ALA A 267 2.30 8.80 -21.00
CA ALA A 267 1.73 9.71 -20.01
C ALA A 267 0.23 9.91 -20.30
N VAL A 268 -0.62 9.15 -19.60
CA VAL A 268 -2.08 9.17 -19.75
C VAL A 268 -2.65 10.32 -18.92
N CYS A 269 -3.02 11.42 -19.58
CA CYS A 269 -3.57 12.59 -18.89
C CYS A 269 -5.10 12.51 -18.80
N LEU A 270 -5.62 12.24 -17.59
CA LEU A 270 -7.05 12.09 -17.34
C LEU A 270 -7.85 13.36 -17.67
N GLY A 271 -7.37 14.52 -17.21
CA GLY A 271 -8.07 15.80 -17.43
C GLY A 271 -8.23 16.12 -18.93
N GLU A 272 -7.19 15.85 -19.72
CA GLU A 272 -7.22 16.05 -21.17
C GLU A 272 -8.16 15.05 -21.88
N LEU A 273 -8.09 13.77 -21.51
CA LEU A 273 -8.92 12.72 -22.10
C LEU A 273 -10.41 12.94 -21.80
N SER A 274 -10.73 13.32 -20.56
CA SER A 274 -12.09 13.61 -20.11
C SER A 274 -12.71 14.75 -20.91
N VAL A 275 -12.01 15.88 -21.05
CA VAL A 275 -12.49 17.02 -21.83
C VAL A 275 -12.72 16.63 -23.30
N ARG A 276 -11.77 15.91 -23.92
CA ARG A 276 -11.89 15.47 -25.32
C ARG A 276 -13.10 14.55 -25.53
N LEU A 277 -13.31 13.58 -24.64
CA LEU A 277 -14.44 12.66 -24.72
C LEU A 277 -15.77 13.37 -24.52
N LEU A 278 -15.86 14.31 -23.57
CA LEU A 278 -17.06 15.11 -23.34
C LEU A 278 -17.41 15.98 -24.57
N THR A 279 -16.43 16.70 -25.12
CA THR A 279 -16.64 17.50 -26.33
C THR A 279 -17.07 16.63 -27.50
N ALA A 280 -16.40 15.50 -27.72
CA ALA A 280 -16.74 14.61 -28.82
C ALA A 280 -18.13 13.98 -28.64
N ALA A 281 -18.54 13.67 -27.41
CA ALA A 281 -19.89 13.17 -27.10
C ALA A 281 -21.00 14.21 -27.32
N THR A 282 -20.71 15.52 -27.25
CA THR A 282 -21.68 16.57 -27.64
C THR A 282 -21.90 16.67 -29.14
N VAL A 283 -20.90 16.27 -29.94
CA VAL A 283 -21.00 16.29 -31.41
C VAL A 283 -21.59 14.98 -31.92
N ALA A 284 -21.14 13.87 -31.35
CA ALA A 284 -21.59 12.52 -31.70
C ALA A 284 -22.13 11.82 -30.45
N HIS A 285 -23.45 11.90 -30.26
CA HIS A 285 -24.12 11.24 -29.15
C HIS A 285 -23.81 9.74 -29.12
N GLY A 286 -23.41 9.23 -27.95
CA GLY A 286 -23.06 7.81 -27.77
C GLY A 286 -21.59 7.49 -28.04
N LEU A 287 -20.77 8.43 -28.52
CA LEU A 287 -19.35 8.18 -28.79
C LEU A 287 -18.57 7.70 -27.55
N SER A 288 -18.88 8.23 -26.36
CA SER A 288 -18.24 7.75 -25.13
C SER A 288 -18.51 6.28 -24.83
N ARG A 289 -19.69 5.76 -25.22
CA ARG A 289 -20.03 4.33 -25.08
C ARG A 289 -19.23 3.47 -26.05
N LEU A 290 -19.11 3.91 -27.30
CA LEU A 290 -18.28 3.23 -28.30
C LEU A 290 -16.82 3.16 -27.87
N VAL A 291 -16.26 4.28 -27.38
CA VAL A 291 -14.87 4.30 -26.89
C VAL A 291 -14.71 3.39 -25.67
N ALA A 292 -15.67 3.40 -24.74
CA ALA A 292 -15.63 2.51 -23.58
C ALA A 292 -15.70 1.03 -23.98
N GLU A 293 -16.54 0.67 -24.95
CA GLU A 293 -16.65 -0.70 -25.48
C GLU A 293 -15.32 -1.18 -26.07
N ILE A 294 -14.71 -0.38 -26.95
CA ILE A 294 -13.42 -0.71 -27.60
C ILE A 294 -12.26 -0.83 -26.60
N LEU A 295 -12.31 -0.08 -25.48
CA LEU A 295 -11.30 -0.14 -24.42
C LEU A 295 -11.60 -1.19 -23.35
N THR A 296 -12.78 -1.82 -23.37
CA THR A 296 -13.15 -2.85 -22.39
C THR A 296 -12.49 -4.16 -22.78
N PHE A 297 -11.73 -4.72 -21.84
CA PHE A 297 -11.00 -5.97 -22.04
C PHE A 297 -11.93 -7.19 -22.09
N ASN A 298 -11.61 -8.18 -22.94
CA ASN A 298 -12.37 -9.42 -23.17
C ASN A 298 -13.84 -9.21 -23.54
N HIS A 299 -14.17 -8.10 -24.21
CA HIS A 299 -15.52 -7.84 -24.67
C HIS A 299 -15.52 -7.32 -26.11
N GLY A 300 -16.07 -8.12 -27.03
CA GLY A 300 -16.29 -7.69 -28.41
C GLY A 300 -14.99 -7.61 -29.22
N SER A 301 -14.68 -6.45 -29.79
CA SER A 301 -13.48 -6.20 -30.58
C SER A 301 -12.48 -5.34 -29.82
N GLU A 302 -11.21 -5.73 -29.87
CA GLU A 302 -10.10 -5.05 -29.20
C GLU A 302 -9.14 -4.42 -30.19
N ILE A 303 -8.36 -3.44 -29.72
CA ILE A 303 -7.29 -2.83 -30.51
C ILE A 303 -6.00 -3.60 -30.30
N TYR A 304 -5.49 -4.19 -31.38
CA TYR A 304 -4.19 -4.85 -31.43
C TYR A 304 -3.16 -3.97 -32.13
N ARG A 305 -1.97 -3.90 -31.55
CA ARG A 305 -0.79 -3.28 -32.18
C ARG A 305 0.09 -4.38 -32.75
N VAL A 306 0.21 -4.43 -34.07
CA VAL A 306 0.92 -5.49 -34.80
C VAL A 306 2.00 -4.91 -35.70
N ALA A 307 3.12 -5.61 -35.85
CA ALA A 307 4.18 -5.20 -36.77
C ALA A 307 3.75 -5.42 -38.22
N LEU A 308 4.08 -4.49 -39.11
CA LEU A 308 3.88 -4.69 -40.55
C LEU A 308 4.91 -5.74 -41.06
N PRO A 309 4.46 -6.85 -41.69
CA PRO A 309 5.33 -7.76 -42.41
C PRO A 309 6.06 -7.06 -43.55
N ALA A 310 7.32 -7.43 -43.78
CA ALA A 310 8.16 -6.79 -44.80
C ALA A 310 7.58 -6.93 -46.22
N GLU A 311 6.85 -8.02 -46.46
CA GLU A 311 6.20 -8.38 -47.73
C GLU A 311 5.08 -7.40 -48.11
N LEU A 312 4.49 -6.72 -47.12
CA LEU A 312 3.41 -5.75 -47.30
C LEU A 312 3.92 -4.31 -47.45
N ALA A 313 5.23 -4.08 -47.32
CA ALA A 313 5.82 -2.77 -47.57
C ALA A 313 5.60 -2.34 -49.03
N GLY A 314 5.26 -1.07 -49.23
CA GLY A 314 4.91 -0.50 -50.54
C GLY A 314 3.46 -0.73 -50.97
N ARG A 315 2.66 -1.53 -50.24
CA ARG A 315 1.21 -1.60 -50.45
C ARG A 315 0.53 -0.35 -49.91
N SER A 316 -0.64 -0.01 -50.46
CA SER A 316 -1.42 1.13 -49.97
C SER A 316 -2.22 0.77 -48.72
N PHE A 317 -2.40 1.74 -47.83
CA PHE A 317 -3.25 1.61 -46.64
C PHE A 317 -4.66 1.12 -46.98
N ARG A 318 -5.24 1.66 -48.06
CA ARG A 318 -6.60 1.31 -48.52
C ARG A 318 -6.69 -0.14 -49.00
N TRP A 319 -5.65 -0.62 -49.69
CA TRP A 319 -5.57 -2.02 -50.10
C TRP A 319 -5.54 -2.94 -48.87
N LEU A 320 -4.68 -2.65 -47.89
CA LEU A 320 -4.55 -3.49 -46.69
C LEU A 320 -5.83 -3.47 -45.84
N LEU A 321 -6.45 -2.30 -45.68
CA LEU A 321 -7.75 -2.16 -45.02
C LEU A 321 -8.82 -3.06 -45.66
N ALA A 322 -8.88 -3.09 -47.00
CA ALA A 322 -9.84 -3.92 -47.72
C ALA A 322 -9.56 -5.42 -47.52
N GLN A 323 -8.28 -5.83 -47.60
CA GLN A 323 -7.89 -7.23 -47.43
C GLN A 323 -8.16 -7.74 -46.01
N LEU A 324 -7.82 -6.96 -44.98
CA LEU A 324 -8.06 -7.31 -43.59
C LEU A 324 -9.56 -7.50 -43.32
N ASN A 325 -10.38 -6.56 -43.79
CA ASN A 325 -11.82 -6.62 -43.58
C ASN A 325 -12.43 -7.84 -44.28
N GLN A 326 -12.06 -8.10 -45.54
CA GLN A 326 -12.61 -9.22 -46.31
C GLN A 326 -12.21 -10.61 -45.77
N ARG A 327 -10.97 -10.78 -45.30
CA ARG A 327 -10.44 -12.10 -44.93
C ARG A 327 -10.59 -12.42 -43.45
N SER A 328 -10.46 -11.43 -42.58
CA SER A 328 -10.39 -11.63 -41.13
C SER A 328 -11.49 -10.90 -40.36
N GLY A 329 -12.32 -10.08 -41.03
CA GLY A 329 -13.28 -9.20 -40.38
C GLY A 329 -12.64 -8.09 -39.55
N ALA A 330 -11.31 -7.94 -39.63
CA ALA A 330 -10.55 -6.97 -38.87
C ALA A 330 -10.53 -5.60 -39.59
N ILE A 331 -10.55 -4.52 -38.81
CA ILE A 331 -10.57 -3.15 -39.32
C ILE A 331 -9.23 -2.48 -39.03
N LEU A 332 -8.50 -2.12 -40.08
CA LEU A 332 -7.28 -1.33 -39.95
C LEU A 332 -7.63 0.13 -39.58
N LEU A 333 -7.22 0.57 -38.40
CA LEU A 333 -7.53 1.91 -37.89
C LEU A 333 -6.45 2.93 -38.26
N SER A 334 -5.19 2.59 -38.03
CA SER A 334 -4.07 3.51 -38.18
C SER A 334 -2.75 2.82 -38.44
N VAL A 335 -1.79 3.61 -38.92
CA VAL A 335 -0.38 3.24 -39.05
C VAL A 335 0.43 4.09 -38.09
N GLU A 336 1.31 3.45 -37.34
CA GLU A 336 2.31 4.10 -36.51
C GLU A 336 3.67 4.03 -37.21
N ARG A 337 4.27 5.19 -37.44
CA ARG A 337 5.60 5.33 -38.04
C ARG A 337 6.43 6.26 -37.17
N GLN A 338 7.55 5.74 -36.65
CA GLN A 338 8.48 6.51 -35.81
C GLN A 338 7.79 7.19 -34.61
N GLY A 339 6.76 6.55 -34.03
CA GLY A 339 5.99 7.07 -32.88
C GLY A 339 4.86 8.04 -33.24
N GLU A 340 4.71 8.43 -34.51
CA GLU A 340 3.56 9.20 -34.98
C GLU A 340 2.45 8.26 -35.47
N ILE A 341 1.21 8.53 -35.04
CA ILE A 341 0.03 7.73 -35.41
C ILE A 341 -0.77 8.46 -36.50
N PHE A 342 -0.85 7.82 -37.67
CA PHE A 342 -1.65 8.26 -38.81
C PHE A 342 -2.98 7.50 -38.83
N THR A 343 -4.03 8.08 -38.26
CA THR A 343 -5.37 7.48 -38.25
C THR A 343 -6.07 7.69 -39.59
N ASN A 344 -6.55 6.59 -40.19
CA ASN A 344 -7.26 6.58 -41.46
C ASN A 344 -6.67 7.54 -42.53
N PRO A 345 -5.38 7.41 -42.89
CA PRO A 345 -4.72 8.35 -43.79
C PRO A 345 -5.42 8.43 -45.15
N LEU A 346 -5.46 9.65 -45.72
CA LEU A 346 -6.07 9.93 -47.02
C LEU A 346 -5.08 9.70 -48.17
N GLY A 347 -5.61 9.49 -49.38
CA GLY A 347 -4.82 9.30 -50.60
C GLY A 347 -4.11 7.94 -50.68
N GLU A 348 -3.06 7.87 -51.52
CA GLU A 348 -2.21 6.69 -51.67
C GLU A 348 -1.14 6.61 -50.58
N PHE A 349 -1.56 6.52 -49.33
CA PHE A 349 -0.62 6.32 -48.22
C PHE A 349 0.03 4.94 -48.35
N LEU A 350 1.33 4.92 -48.67
CA LEU A 350 2.11 3.69 -48.81
C LEU A 350 2.70 3.27 -47.46
N LEU A 351 2.55 1.99 -47.18
CA LEU A 351 3.12 1.33 -46.00
C LEU A 351 4.63 1.17 -46.18
N GLN A 352 5.37 1.30 -45.09
CA GLN A 352 6.84 1.21 -45.06
C GLN A 352 7.30 0.12 -44.10
N ALA A 353 8.44 -0.50 -44.42
CA ALA A 353 9.06 -1.46 -43.52
C ALA A 353 9.34 -0.82 -42.16
N GLY A 354 8.97 -1.51 -41.07
CA GLY A 354 9.08 -0.99 -39.70
C GLY A 354 7.84 -0.23 -39.21
N ASP A 355 6.85 0.03 -40.06
CA ASP A 355 5.55 0.52 -39.61
C ASP A 355 4.89 -0.49 -38.65
N ARG A 356 4.12 0.02 -37.69
CA ARG A 356 3.21 -0.77 -36.86
C ARG A 356 1.78 -0.40 -37.20
N LEU A 357 0.87 -1.35 -37.08
CA LEU A 357 -0.54 -1.17 -37.41
C LEU A 357 -1.37 -1.28 -36.15
N PHE A 358 -2.38 -0.43 -36.02
CA PHE A 358 -3.45 -0.62 -35.05
C PHE A 358 -4.67 -1.18 -35.76
N VAL A 359 -5.11 -2.35 -35.31
CA VAL A 359 -6.19 -3.12 -35.93
C VAL A 359 -7.26 -3.40 -34.88
N LEU A 360 -8.51 -3.15 -35.21
CA LEU A 360 -9.67 -3.52 -34.40
C LEU A 360 -10.15 -4.91 -34.83
N SER A 361 -10.18 -5.87 -33.92
CA SER A 361 -10.56 -7.26 -34.23
C SER A 361 -11.07 -7.98 -32.97
N PRO A 362 -11.95 -8.99 -33.07
CA PRO A 362 -12.30 -9.85 -31.94
C PRO A 362 -11.13 -10.70 -31.43
N LEU A 363 -10.21 -11.08 -32.32
CA LEU A 363 -9.03 -11.88 -32.01
C LEU A 363 -7.79 -11.21 -32.59
N CYS A 364 -6.65 -11.37 -31.90
CA CYS A 364 -5.38 -10.88 -32.40
C CYS A 364 -5.12 -11.47 -33.81
N PRO A 365 -4.88 -10.65 -34.84
CA PRO A 365 -4.59 -11.16 -36.18
C PRO A 365 -3.19 -11.78 -36.19
N GLU A 366 -3.12 -13.09 -36.00
CA GLU A 366 -1.91 -13.89 -36.16
C GLU A 366 -1.63 -14.06 -37.67
N ASN A 367 -0.40 -13.78 -38.11
CA ASN A 367 0.06 -13.88 -39.52
C ASN A 367 -0.58 -12.92 -40.54
N LEU A 368 -0.30 -11.62 -40.40
CA LEU A 368 -0.51 -10.65 -41.49
C LEU A 368 0.25 -11.00 -42.79
N ALA A 369 1.32 -11.79 -42.72
CA ALA A 369 2.16 -12.13 -43.87
C ALA A 369 1.41 -12.96 -44.93
N GLU A 370 0.46 -13.80 -44.53
CA GLU A 370 -0.35 -14.61 -45.45
C GLU A 370 -1.24 -13.76 -46.38
N LEU A 371 -1.44 -12.49 -46.03
CA LEU A 371 -2.14 -11.52 -46.90
C LEU A 371 -1.31 -11.15 -48.14
N ALA A 372 0.02 -11.34 -48.11
CA ALA A 372 0.91 -11.02 -49.22
C ALA A 372 0.88 -12.09 -50.34
N ASP A 373 0.65 -13.36 -50.01
CA ASP A 373 0.79 -14.49 -50.94
C ASP A 373 -0.38 -14.65 -51.95
N HIS A 374 -1.44 -13.86 -51.80
CA HIS A 374 -2.69 -14.00 -52.56
C HIS A 374 -3.22 -12.67 -53.09
N GLY A 375 -2.33 -11.72 -53.43
CA GLY A 375 -2.70 -10.32 -53.75
C GLY A 375 -2.01 -9.75 -54.98
#